data_AF-A0A950DM41-F1
#
_entry.id   AF-A0A950DM41-F1
#
_cell.length_a   1.000
_cell.length_b   1.000
_cell.length_c   1.000
_cell.angle_alpha   90.00
_cell.angle_beta   90.00
_cell.angle_gamma   90.00
#
_symmetry.space_group_name_H-M   'P 1'
#
loop_
_entity.id
_entity.type
_entity.pdbx_description
1 polymer ?
#
loop_
_entity_poly.entity_id
_entity_poly.type
_entity_poly.pdbx_seq_one_letter_code
_entity_poly.pdbx_strand_id
1 'polypeptide(L)' 'MTRIIIKPPGDLSDGFVQALNLLKQDGLKPAAGTKLVSRYGVIVVDDGQVRTAIESLRAANMQATLD' A
#
# COMPACT_ATOMS: atom_id res chain seq x y z
N MET A 1 -9.71 -10.46 2.76
CA MET A 1 -9.18 -9.19 2.25
C MET A 1 -8.80 -8.33 3.44
N THR A 2 -7.60 -7.78 3.42
CA THR A 2 -7.01 -7.04 4.54
C THR A 2 -6.60 -5.65 4.08
N ARG A 3 -6.71 -4.68 4.98
CA ARG A 3 -6.43 -3.27 4.72
C ARG A 3 -5.06 -2.91 5.28
N ILE A 4 -4.26 -2.25 4.46
CA ILE A 4 -2.94 -1.76 4.80
C ILE A 4 -3.02 -0.23 4.76
N ILE A 5 -2.75 0.38 5.90
CA ILE A 5 -2.51 1.83 5.99
C ILE A 5 -1.08 2.08 5.52
N ILE A 6 -0.95 2.97 4.54
CA ILE A 6 0.34 3.45 4.08
C ILE A 6 0.53 4.93 4.39
N LYS A 7 1.76 5.29 4.77
CA LYS A 7 2.19 6.67 4.91
C LYS A 7 3.55 6.83 4.22
N PRO A 8 3.55 7.26 2.95
CA PRO A 8 4.80 7.50 2.22
C PRO A 8 5.52 8.74 2.76
N PRO A 9 6.85 8.81 2.59
CA PRO A 9 7.61 10.03 2.85
C PRO A 9 7.33 11.07 1.75
N GLY A 10 7.08 12.32 2.14
CA GLY A 10 6.84 13.41 1.18
C GLY A 10 5.39 13.56 0.76
N ASP A 11 5.14 13.73 -0.54
CA ASP A 11 3.79 13.90 -1.08
C ASP A 11 2.99 12.60 -0.98
N LEU A 12 1.80 12.70 -0.40
CA LEU A 12 0.95 11.56 -0.13
C LEU A 12 0.38 10.94 -1.42
N SER A 13 0.07 11.76 -2.42
CA SER A 13 -0.52 11.31 -3.67
C SER A 13 0.51 10.59 -4.51
N ASP A 14 1.70 11.19 -4.67
CA ASP A 14 2.80 10.58 -5.42
C ASP A 14 3.26 9.28 -4.75
N GLY A 15 3.43 9.29 -3.44
CA GLY A 15 3.79 8.09 -2.68
C GLY A 15 2.72 7.00 -2.73
N PHE A 16 1.43 7.37 -2.81
CA PHE A 16 0.35 6.40 -3.00
C PHE A 16 0.37 5.79 -4.41
N VAL A 17 0.58 6.59 -5.46
CA VAL A 17 0.74 6.06 -6.82
C VAL A 17 1.95 5.15 -6.91
N GLN A 18 3.06 5.53 -6.28
CA GLN A 18 4.26 4.71 -6.19
C GLN A 18 3.99 3.37 -5.48
N ALA A 19 3.26 3.40 -4.37
CA ALA A 19 2.85 2.19 -3.64
C ALA A 19 2.04 1.23 -4.52
N LEU A 20 1.06 1.75 -5.27
CA LEU A 20 0.25 0.93 -6.18
C LEU A 20 1.09 0.33 -7.32
N ASN A 21 2.03 1.11 -7.86
CA ASN A 21 2.92 0.63 -8.92
C ASN A 21 3.87 -0.47 -8.42
N LEU A 22 4.44 -0.31 -7.24
CA LEU A 22 5.29 -1.32 -6.60
C LEU A 22 4.53 -2.62 -6.38
N LEU A 23 3.35 -2.55 -5.76
CA LEU A 23 2.51 -3.72 -5.54
C LEU A 23 2.17 -4.41 -6.86
N LYS A 24 1.83 -3.66 -7.91
CA LYS A 24 1.56 -4.21 -9.23
C LYS A 24 2.78 -4.89 -9.86
N GLN A 25 3.99 -4.34 -9.68
CA GLN A 25 5.24 -4.95 -10.14
C GLN A 25 5.51 -6.29 -9.45
N ASP A 26 5.14 -6.40 -8.18
CA ASP A 26 5.24 -7.63 -7.38
C ASP A 26 4.07 -8.61 -7.64
N GLY A 27 3.23 -8.34 -8.64
CA GLY A 27 2.08 -9.19 -8.98
C GLY A 27 0.91 -9.09 -8.00
N LEU A 28 0.94 -8.12 -7.07
CA LEU A 28 -0.16 -7.83 -6.16
C LEU A 28 -1.19 -6.97 -6.88
N LYS A 29 -2.47 -7.33 -6.69
CA LYS A 29 -3.57 -6.55 -7.23
C LYS A 29 -4.35 -5.91 -6.09
N PRO A 30 -4.28 -4.58 -5.94
CA PRO A 30 -5.12 -3.88 -4.98
C PRO A 30 -6.60 -4.13 -5.27
N ALA A 31 -7.33 -4.54 -4.24
CA ALA A 31 -8.77 -4.80 -4.30
C ALA A 31 -9.59 -3.51 -4.14
N ALA A 32 -10.90 -3.65 -4.35
CA ALA A 32 -11.85 -2.57 -4.10
C ALA A 32 -11.77 -2.08 -2.64
N GLY A 33 -11.80 -0.76 -2.45
CA GLY A 33 -11.60 -0.12 -1.15
C GLY A 33 -10.20 0.45 -0.94
N THR A 34 -9.27 0.20 -1.88
CA THR A 34 -8.02 0.94 -2.01
C THR A 34 -8.32 2.40 -2.31
N LYS A 35 -7.88 3.32 -1.47
CA LYS A 35 -8.20 4.75 -1.57
C LYS A 35 -7.15 5.61 -0.88
N LEU A 36 -7.02 6.84 -1.36
CA LEU A 36 -6.24 7.87 -0.69
C LEU A 36 -7.15 8.67 0.25
N VAL A 37 -6.72 8.91 1.49
CA VAL A 37 -7.39 9.83 2.41
C VAL A 37 -6.42 10.96 2.79
N SER A 38 -6.91 12.05 3.39
CA SER A 38 -6.12 13.28 3.59
C SER A 38 -4.83 13.13 4.40
N ARG A 39 -4.62 12.02 5.10
CA ARG A 39 -3.45 11.81 5.99
C ARG A 39 -2.67 10.52 5.73
N TYR A 40 -3.24 9.59 4.97
CA TYR A 40 -2.67 8.27 4.71
C TYR A 40 -3.33 7.66 3.46
N GLY A 41 -2.69 6.64 2.89
CA GLY A 41 -3.31 5.78 1.88
C GLY A 41 -3.86 4.52 2.53
N VAL A 42 -4.92 3.97 1.97
CA VAL A 42 -5.44 2.64 2.32
C VAL A 42 -5.30 1.78 1.09
N ILE A 43 -4.63 0.64 1.23
CA ILE A 43 -4.52 -0.37 0.19
C ILE A 43 -5.19 -1.65 0.69
N VAL A 44 -6.09 -2.20 -0.10
CA VAL A 44 -6.75 -3.46 0.22
C VAL A 44 -6.10 -4.55 -0.61
N VAL A 45 -5.64 -5.63 0.03
CA VAL A 45 -5.04 -6.79 -0.65
C VAL A 45 -5.64 -8.09 -0.10
N ASP A 46 -5.43 -9.19 -0.81
CA ASP A 46 -5.82 -10.51 -0.32
C ASP A 46 -4.96 -10.95 0.86
N ASP A 47 -5.56 -11.70 1.80
CA ASP A 47 -4.93 -12.04 3.09
C ASP A 47 -3.64 -12.84 2.91
N GLY A 48 -3.57 -13.67 1.87
CA GLY A 48 -2.37 -14.43 1.51
C GLY A 48 -1.22 -13.58 0.96
N GLN A 49 -1.47 -12.32 0.60
CA GLN A 49 -0.46 -11.43 0.00
C GLN A 49 -0.13 -10.22 0.88
N VAL A 50 -0.80 -10.06 2.03
CA VAL A 50 -0.59 -8.96 2.99
C VAL A 50 0.86 -8.82 3.40
N ARG A 51 1.50 -9.94 3.74
CA ARG A 51 2.89 -9.95 4.21
C ARG A 51 3.83 -9.42 3.14
N THR A 52 3.72 -9.95 1.92
CA THR A 52 4.51 -9.50 0.77
C THR A 52 4.27 -8.03 0.48
N ALA A 53 3.00 -7.57 0.50
CA ALA A 53 2.67 -6.17 0.29
C ALA A 53 3.36 -5.25 1.30
N ILE A 54 3.32 -5.58 2.59
CA ILE A 54 3.96 -4.78 3.64
C ILE A 54 5.48 -4.78 3.48
N GLU A 55 6.09 -5.93 3.16
CA GLU A 55 7.53 -6.05 2.95
C GLU A 55 7.99 -5.17 1.77
N SER A 56 7.29 -5.22 0.63
CA SER A 56 7.58 -4.39 -0.54
C SER A 56 7.43 -2.90 -0.28
N LEU A 57 6.36 -2.50 0.42
CA LEU A 57 6.12 -1.09 0.75
C LEU A 57 7.19 -0.55 1.72
N ARG A 58 7.60 -1.35 2.71
CA ARG A 58 8.68 -0.97 3.64
C ARG A 58 10.04 -0.91 2.95
N ALA A 59 10.31 -1.82 2.00
CA ALA A 59 11.52 -1.78 1.19
C ALA A 59 11.61 -0.47 0.36
N ALA A 60 10.48 0.09 -0.05
CA ALA A 60 10.37 1.39 -0.69
C ALA A 60 10.35 2.58 0.29
N ASN A 61 10.75 2.37 1.56
CA ASN A 61 10.79 3.38 2.61
C ASN A 61 9.41 3.99 2.96
N MET A 62 8.33 3.25 2.72
CA MET A 62 6.97 3.65 3.11
C MET A 62 6.59 3.02 4.45
N GLN A 63 5.92 3.78 5.32
CA GLN A 63 5.33 3.18 6.51
C GLN A 63 4.08 2.41 6.10
N ALA A 64 4.12 1.09 6.24
CA ALA A 64 2.98 0.21 5.99
C ALA A 64 2.60 -0.55 7.27
N THR A 65 1.35 -0.38 7.70
CA THR A 65 0.76 -1.04 8.88
C THR A 65 -0.60 -1.62 8.53
N LEU A 66 -1.02 -2.65 9.26
CA LEU A 66 -2.38 -3.16 9.16
C LEU A 66 -3.36 -2.16 9.81
N ASP A 67 -4.52 -1.97 9.19
CA ASP A 67 -5.72 -1.38 9.81
C ASP A 67 -6.42 -2.44 10.66
#